data_AF-A0A2M4BUI0-F1
#
_entry.id   AF-A0A2M4BUI0-F1
#
_cell.length_a   1.000
_cell.length_b   1.000
_cell.length_c   1.000
_cell.angle_alpha   90.00
_cell.angle_beta   90.00
_cell.angle_gamma   90.00
#
_symmetry.space_group_name_H-M   'P 1'
#
loop_
_entity.id
_entity.type
_entity.pdbx_description
1 polymer ?
#
loop_
_entity_poly.entity_id
_entity_poly.type
_entity_poly.pdbx_seq_one_letter_code
_entity_poly.pdbx_strand_id
1 'polypeptide(L)'
;VKSVSSMLRKKMKLDDQSEPSLVPAAGEFTLSRFANTPKPKLTHDSHASHLTSKFMTITEGQQRDPGHGDARIVASGNAESYWQRVYRIELKLSAALRNVVLPTEVAACYDPIAYAGELHRAYMDRFLDGPKHVLFIGMNPGPWGMCQTGVPFGYVPAVRDWMGLRGTVQKPEGELSVRPVEGLSCTREEQSGKRWWGLFEELCGSAEAFFRCCFVYNLCPLAFFHKSGRNITPSELKGNAKGEIQAIAEQHLAEALQVLQPKIIISVGRYTEDRVKTLIKQNKLDATAIRTLCIAHPSPRSLNNTNWNEKAKRWLEENGIMPFLKHTSSQ
;
A
#
# COMPACT_ATOMS: atom_id res chain seq x y z
N VAL A 1 -25.51 -69.69 -18.49
CA VAL A 1 -26.96 -69.70 -18.81
C VAL A 1 -27.74 -69.38 -17.54
N LYS A 2 -28.60 -68.35 -17.63
CA LYS A 2 -29.72 -67.96 -16.75
C LYS A 2 -29.44 -67.31 -15.37
N SER A 3 -29.65 -66.00 -15.41
CA SER A 3 -30.21 -65.13 -14.36
C SER A 3 -31.60 -65.59 -13.88
N VAL A 4 -31.90 -65.38 -12.58
CA VAL A 4 -33.25 -65.13 -11.99
C VAL A 4 -33.02 -64.37 -10.66
N SER A 5 -33.25 -63.06 -10.55
CA SER A 5 -34.48 -62.34 -10.13
C SER A 5 -35.11 -62.76 -8.78
N SER A 6 -35.19 -61.83 -7.81
CA SER A 6 -36.46 -61.21 -7.36
C SER A 6 -36.50 -60.76 -5.87
N MET A 7 -37.12 -59.59 -5.69
CA MET A 7 -38.01 -59.14 -4.61
C MET A 7 -37.55 -58.86 -3.15
N LEU A 8 -37.58 -57.56 -2.84
CA LEU A 8 -38.42 -56.85 -1.84
C LEU A 8 -38.42 -57.24 -0.32
N ARG A 9 -38.02 -56.22 0.46
CA ARG A 9 -38.67 -55.62 1.67
C ARG A 9 -38.70 -56.40 3.02
N LYS A 10 -37.86 -55.87 3.93
CA LYS A 10 -38.22 -55.06 5.13
C LYS A 10 -38.60 -55.77 6.45
N LYS A 11 -37.70 -55.65 7.43
CA LYS A 11 -37.84 -55.34 8.89
C LYS A 11 -36.52 -55.75 9.56
N MET A 12 -35.94 -55.12 10.60
CA MET A 12 -36.41 -54.25 11.67
C MET A 12 -35.20 -53.45 12.21
N LYS A 13 -35.48 -52.29 12.82
CA LYS A 13 -34.52 -51.43 13.53
C LYS A 13 -33.85 -52.18 14.70
N LEU A 14 -32.56 -51.95 14.89
CA LEU A 14 -31.97 -51.80 16.22
C LEU A 14 -31.12 -50.53 16.19
N ASP A 15 -31.44 -49.63 17.12
CA ASP A 15 -30.71 -48.40 17.37
C ASP A 15 -29.32 -48.72 17.94
N ASP A 16 -28.27 -48.13 17.37
CA ASP A 16 -27.01 -47.96 18.08
C ASP A 16 -26.52 -46.54 17.79
N GLN A 17 -26.73 -45.66 18.78
CA GLN A 17 -26.26 -44.29 18.76
C GLN A 17 -24.77 -44.31 19.07
N SER A 18 -23.94 -44.24 18.04
CA SER A 18 -22.53 -43.85 18.21
C SER A 18 -22.45 -42.34 18.29
N GLU A 19 -21.94 -41.84 19.41
CA GLU A 19 -21.68 -40.43 19.65
C GLU A 19 -20.77 -39.83 18.57
N PRO A 20 -21.10 -38.66 18.00
CA PRO A 20 -20.19 -37.97 17.11
C PRO A 20 -19.04 -37.37 17.93
N SER A 21 -17.84 -37.82 17.59
CA SER A 21 -16.58 -37.25 18.05
C SER A 21 -16.57 -35.73 17.89
N LEU A 22 -16.33 -35.05 19.00
CA LEU A 22 -16.11 -33.62 19.09
C LEU A 22 -14.84 -33.26 18.30
N VAL A 23 -15.00 -32.93 17.03
CA VAL A 23 -14.03 -32.14 16.28
C VAL A 23 -14.15 -30.72 16.84
N PRO A 24 -13.09 -30.11 17.41
CA PRO A 24 -13.18 -28.72 17.83
C PRO A 24 -13.48 -27.87 16.61
N ALA A 25 -14.59 -27.13 16.67
CA ALA A 25 -14.92 -26.11 15.69
C ALA A 25 -13.69 -25.19 15.53
N ALA A 26 -13.23 -25.03 14.30
CA ALA A 26 -12.20 -24.06 13.96
C ALA A 26 -12.67 -22.70 14.49
N GLY A 27 -11.95 -22.17 15.50
CA GLY A 27 -12.29 -20.90 16.12
C GLY A 27 -12.38 -19.80 15.06
N GLU A 28 -13.49 -19.07 15.06
CA GLU A 28 -13.68 -17.93 14.18
C GLU A 28 -12.58 -16.89 14.40
N PHE A 29 -11.86 -16.64 13.32
CA PHE A 29 -10.69 -15.80 13.26
C PHE A 29 -11.13 -14.33 13.12
N THR A 30 -11.32 -13.62 14.24
CA THR A 30 -11.74 -12.20 14.20
C THR A 30 -10.52 -11.27 14.36
N LEU A 31 -9.69 -11.20 13.32
CA LEU A 31 -8.36 -10.57 13.40
C LEU A 31 -8.28 -9.06 13.07
N SER A 32 -9.38 -8.40 12.73
CA SER A 32 -9.34 -6.95 12.49
C SER A 32 -10.62 -6.29 12.96
N ARG A 33 -10.48 -5.16 13.67
CA ARG A 33 -11.63 -4.35 14.11
C ARG A 33 -12.16 -3.44 13.01
N PHE A 34 -11.56 -3.49 11.83
CA PHE A 34 -11.94 -2.70 10.68
C PHE A 34 -13.29 -3.09 10.12
N ALA A 35 -14.32 -2.33 10.50
CA ALA A 35 -15.62 -2.39 9.86
C ALA A 35 -15.64 -1.52 8.60
N ASN A 36 -15.94 -2.10 7.44
CA ASN A 36 -16.09 -1.37 6.18
C ASN A 36 -17.44 -0.69 6.03
N THR A 37 -17.83 0.06 7.06
CA THR A 37 -19.07 0.84 7.07
C THR A 37 -18.74 2.27 6.65
N PRO A 38 -19.50 2.85 5.71
CA PRO A 38 -19.41 4.29 5.42
C PRO A 38 -19.63 5.07 6.71
N LYS A 39 -18.72 5.99 7.03
CA LYS A 39 -18.89 6.92 8.14
C LYS A 39 -19.22 8.30 7.57
N PRO A 40 -20.08 9.08 8.23
CA PRO A 40 -20.38 10.43 7.80
C PRO A 40 -19.09 11.26 7.72
N LYS A 41 -19.02 12.16 6.74
CA LYS A 41 -17.96 13.16 6.67
C LYS A 41 -18.07 14.02 7.94
N LEU A 42 -17.08 13.94 8.82
CA LEU A 42 -16.98 14.87 9.95
C LEU A 42 -16.75 16.27 9.38
N THR A 43 -17.60 17.21 9.76
CA THR A 43 -17.38 18.64 9.52
C THR A 43 -16.09 19.03 10.23
N HIS A 44 -15.13 19.57 9.47
CA HIS A 44 -13.87 20.05 10.02
C HIS A 44 -14.15 21.24 10.96
N ASP A 45 -13.86 21.09 12.26
CA ASP A 45 -13.51 22.24 13.08
C ASP A 45 -12.09 22.66 12.69
N SER A 46 -12.02 23.81 12.03
CA SER A 46 -10.79 24.42 11.55
C SER A 46 -10.03 25.05 12.70
N HIS A 47 -9.12 24.29 13.33
CA HIS A 47 -7.94 24.86 13.97
C HIS A 47 -6.68 24.40 13.23
N ALA A 48 -6.63 24.70 11.94
CA ALA A 48 -5.38 24.80 11.21
C ALA A 48 -4.86 26.24 11.40
N SER A 49 -3.69 26.38 11.98
CA SER A 49 -2.98 27.66 12.10
C SER A 49 -2.79 28.26 10.70
N HIS A 50 -3.45 29.40 10.46
CA HIS A 50 -3.31 30.18 9.24
C HIS A 50 -1.87 30.72 9.11
N LEU A 51 -1.02 30.03 8.34
CA LEU A 51 0.10 30.65 7.64
C LEU A 51 -0.38 31.03 6.24
N THR A 52 -0.96 32.23 6.13
CA THR A 52 -1.34 32.81 4.85
C THR A 52 -0.09 33.37 4.17
N SER A 53 0.42 32.65 3.18
CA SER A 53 1.40 33.21 2.24
C SER A 53 0.67 34.18 1.31
N LYS A 54 0.92 35.48 1.49
CA LYS A 54 0.42 36.53 0.60
C LYS A 54 1.16 36.43 -0.74
N PHE A 55 0.42 36.22 -1.82
CA PHE A 55 0.91 36.49 -3.17
C PHE A 55 1.15 38.01 -3.32
N MET A 56 2.38 38.40 -3.63
CA MET A 56 2.71 39.76 -4.06
C MET A 56 3.17 39.74 -5.51
N THR A 57 2.42 40.48 -6.34
CA THR A 57 2.68 40.77 -7.75
C THR A 57 3.85 41.75 -7.84
N ILE A 58 4.89 41.42 -8.61
CA ILE A 58 6.02 42.32 -8.87
C ILE A 58 5.65 43.27 -10.02
N THR A 59 5.77 44.57 -9.77
CA THR A 59 5.88 45.62 -10.79
C THR A 59 7.26 46.27 -10.65
N GLU A 60 7.97 46.41 -11.76
CA GLU A 60 9.31 47.00 -11.85
C GLU A 60 9.26 48.53 -11.69
N GLY A 61 10.30 49.12 -11.07
CA GLY A 61 10.50 50.57 -11.08
C GLY A 61 11.49 51.14 -10.07
N GLN A 62 12.79 51.03 -10.39
CA GLN A 62 13.87 52.04 -10.24
C GLN A 62 14.25 52.76 -8.91
N GLN A 63 15.60 52.82 -8.76
CA GLN A 63 16.48 53.84 -8.14
C GLN A 63 17.12 53.58 -6.76
N ARG A 64 18.37 54.07 -6.67
CA ARG A 64 19.51 53.68 -5.80
C ARG A 64 19.64 54.64 -4.60
N ASP A 65 20.19 54.17 -3.47
CA ASP A 65 21.35 54.78 -2.78
C ASP A 65 21.91 53.86 -1.65
N PRO A 66 23.19 53.98 -1.24
CA PRO A 66 23.87 53.05 -0.33
C PRO A 66 23.95 53.58 1.11
N GLY A 67 23.76 52.70 2.10
CA GLY A 67 23.93 53.04 3.51
C GLY A 67 24.17 51.80 4.37
N HIS A 68 25.28 51.82 5.10
CA HIS A 68 25.72 50.82 6.07
C HIS A 68 24.63 50.38 7.06
N GLY A 69 24.55 49.07 7.32
CA GLY A 69 23.81 48.52 8.46
C GLY A 69 23.84 47.00 8.47
N ASP A 70 24.45 46.42 9.51
CA ASP A 70 24.37 45.00 9.84
C ASP A 70 22.92 44.50 9.78
N ALA A 71 22.65 43.58 8.86
CA ALA A 71 21.40 42.82 8.86
C ALA A 71 21.73 41.37 8.54
N ARG A 72 21.68 40.53 9.58
CA ARG A 72 21.57 39.07 9.44
C ARG A 72 20.41 38.77 8.49
N ILE A 73 20.75 38.37 7.28
CA ILE A 73 19.80 37.77 6.35
C ILE A 73 19.44 36.40 6.95
N VAL A 74 18.31 36.34 7.65
CA VAL A 74 17.64 35.08 7.95
C VAL A 74 17.10 34.59 6.62
N ALA A 75 17.87 33.74 5.95
CA ALA A 75 17.42 33.02 4.78
C ALA A 75 16.36 31.99 5.22
N SER A 76 15.08 32.41 5.27
CA SER A 76 13.96 31.48 5.33
C SER A 76 13.73 30.88 3.94
N GLY A 77 14.69 30.09 3.46
CA GLY A 77 14.49 29.18 2.35
C GLY A 77 13.80 27.95 2.90
N ASN A 78 12.52 27.75 2.57
CA ASN A 78 11.76 26.61 3.06
C ASN A 78 12.35 25.33 2.44
N ALA A 79 13.22 24.64 3.18
CA ALA A 79 13.83 23.39 2.73
C ALA A 79 12.72 22.33 2.52
N GLU A 80 12.77 21.61 1.40
CA GLU A 80 11.85 20.52 1.09
C GLU A 80 11.87 19.48 2.23
N SER A 81 10.69 19.15 2.78
CA SER A 81 10.58 18.17 3.86
C SER A 81 11.00 16.78 3.37
N TYR A 82 11.33 15.88 4.31
CA TYR A 82 11.80 14.54 3.97
C TYR A 82 10.80 13.77 3.08
N TRP A 83 9.51 13.79 3.44
CA TRP A 83 8.48 13.13 2.65
C TRP A 83 8.28 13.76 1.27
N GLN A 84 8.42 15.08 1.14
CA GLN A 84 8.26 15.79 -0.15
C GLN A 84 9.31 15.33 -1.17
N ARG A 85 10.54 15.06 -0.72
CA ARG A 85 11.59 14.50 -1.57
C ARG A 85 11.19 13.16 -2.18
N VAL A 86 10.57 12.28 -1.37
CA VAL A 86 10.09 10.96 -1.84
C VAL A 86 8.86 11.12 -2.75
N TYR A 87 7.92 11.99 -2.38
CA TYR A 87 6.73 12.25 -3.19
C TYR A 87 7.09 12.81 -4.57
N ARG A 88 8.12 13.67 -4.66
CA ARG A 88 8.63 14.17 -5.93
C ARG A 88 9.17 13.06 -6.83
N ILE A 89 9.74 12.00 -6.26
CA ILE A 89 10.18 10.82 -7.02
C ILE A 89 8.96 10.02 -7.51
N GLU A 90 7.92 9.87 -6.68
CA GLU A 90 6.67 9.23 -7.09
C GLU A 90 5.93 9.99 -8.21
N LEU A 91 5.95 11.33 -8.17
CA LEU A 91 5.39 12.17 -9.24
C LEU A 91 6.14 11.98 -10.57
N LYS A 92 7.48 11.92 -10.54
CA LYS A 92 8.30 11.62 -11.72
C LYS A 92 8.03 10.22 -12.25
N LEU A 93 7.95 9.24 -11.35
CA LEU A 93 7.64 7.85 -11.68
C LEU A 93 6.26 7.74 -12.35
N SER A 94 5.22 8.31 -11.75
CA SER A 94 3.86 8.34 -12.33
C SER A 94 3.88 8.97 -13.72
N ALA A 95 4.50 10.15 -13.87
CA ALA A 95 4.56 10.84 -15.15
C ALA A 95 5.29 10.03 -16.22
N ALA A 96 6.42 9.40 -15.87
CA ALA A 96 7.17 8.56 -16.79
C ALA A 96 6.37 7.32 -17.21
N LEU A 97 5.70 6.65 -16.27
CA LEU A 97 4.90 5.45 -16.56
C LEU A 97 3.67 5.76 -17.40
N ARG A 98 3.03 6.93 -17.24
CA ARG A 98 1.89 7.35 -18.06
C ARG A 98 2.25 7.57 -19.54
N ASN A 99 3.52 7.76 -19.86
CA ASN A 99 4.00 7.90 -21.23
C ASN A 99 4.27 6.54 -21.93
N VAL A 100 4.21 5.42 -21.20
CA VAL A 100 4.39 4.09 -21.79
C VAL A 100 3.17 3.75 -22.64
N VAL A 101 3.41 3.29 -23.88
CA VAL A 101 2.34 2.79 -24.75
C VAL A 101 1.81 1.47 -24.21
N LEU A 102 0.59 1.49 -23.69
CA LEU A 102 -0.01 0.31 -23.07
C LEU A 102 -0.59 -0.65 -24.11
N PRO A 103 -0.56 -1.97 -23.85
CA PRO A 103 -1.19 -2.96 -24.70
C PRO A 103 -2.71 -2.75 -24.80
N THR A 104 -3.32 -3.16 -25.91
CA THR A 104 -4.75 -2.96 -26.19
C THR A 104 -5.68 -3.66 -25.20
N GLU A 105 -5.21 -4.69 -24.49
CA GLU A 105 -5.98 -5.31 -23.41
C GLU A 105 -6.15 -4.43 -22.16
N VAL A 106 -5.35 -3.38 -22.01
CA VAL A 106 -5.47 -2.41 -20.92
C VAL A 106 -6.49 -1.35 -21.34
N ALA A 107 -7.71 -1.47 -20.85
CA ALA A 107 -8.80 -0.56 -21.16
C ALA A 107 -8.79 0.70 -20.29
N ALA A 108 -8.17 0.64 -19.10
CA ALA A 108 -8.00 1.79 -18.23
C ALA A 108 -6.72 1.69 -17.41
N CYS A 109 -6.09 2.84 -17.16
CA CYS A 109 -4.94 3.01 -16.30
C CYS A 109 -5.27 4.05 -15.23
N TYR A 110 -5.26 3.63 -13.95
CA TYR A 110 -5.54 4.51 -12.83
C TYR A 110 -4.25 4.93 -12.16
N ASP A 111 -4.12 6.22 -11.89
CA ASP A 111 -3.00 6.84 -11.17
C ASP A 111 -3.48 7.49 -9.86
N PRO A 112 -3.49 6.75 -8.73
CA PRO A 112 -3.92 7.26 -7.43
C PRO A 112 -3.00 8.38 -6.90
N ILE A 113 -1.75 8.48 -7.36
CA ILE A 113 -0.85 9.57 -6.97
C ILE A 113 -1.40 10.92 -7.49
N ALA A 114 -2.08 10.90 -8.64
CA ALA A 114 -2.76 12.05 -9.20
C ALA A 114 -4.12 12.29 -8.53
N TYR A 115 -5.09 11.37 -8.69
CA TYR A 115 -6.49 11.65 -8.30
C TYR A 115 -6.77 11.48 -6.79
N ALA A 116 -5.97 10.70 -6.06
CA ALA A 116 -6.06 10.55 -4.60
C ALA A 116 -4.92 11.29 -3.87
N GLY A 117 -4.28 12.25 -4.57
CA GLY A 117 -3.05 12.89 -4.10
C GLY A 117 -3.18 13.62 -2.76
N GLU A 118 -4.36 14.11 -2.37
CA GLU A 118 -4.57 14.73 -1.05
C GLU A 118 -4.36 13.71 0.08
N LEU A 119 -5.03 12.55 0.00
CA LEU A 119 -4.86 11.47 0.97
C LEU A 119 -3.45 10.88 0.96
N HIS A 120 -2.88 10.70 -0.24
CA HIS A 120 -1.53 10.16 -0.36
C HIS A 120 -0.49 11.10 0.27
N ARG A 121 -0.58 12.41 0.04
CA ARG A 121 0.29 13.37 0.74
C ARG A 121 0.06 13.37 2.24
N ALA A 122 -1.19 13.27 2.71
CA ALA A 122 -1.47 13.16 4.15
C ALA A 122 -0.85 11.90 4.78
N TYR A 123 -0.84 10.78 4.06
CA TYR A 123 -0.14 9.55 4.46
C TYR A 123 1.36 9.76 4.59
N MET A 124 1.99 10.36 3.58
CA MET A 124 3.43 10.60 3.57
C MET A 124 3.84 11.64 4.63
N ASP A 125 3.12 12.75 4.73
CA ASP A 125 3.40 13.81 5.70
C ASP A 125 3.31 13.31 7.14
N ARG A 126 2.28 12.50 7.44
CA ARG A 126 2.07 11.97 8.79
C ARG A 126 3.08 10.89 9.18
N PHE A 127 3.52 10.05 8.24
CA PHE A 127 4.24 8.80 8.58
C PHE A 127 5.66 8.69 8.00
N LEU A 128 6.09 9.64 7.17
CA LEU A 128 7.42 9.68 6.56
C LEU A 128 8.19 10.94 6.97
N ASP A 129 8.34 11.12 8.28
CA ASP A 129 9.11 12.21 8.90
C ASP A 129 10.64 12.05 8.80
N GLY A 130 11.13 10.88 8.37
CA GLY A 130 12.55 10.57 8.20
C GLY A 130 12.78 9.12 7.75
N PRO A 131 14.06 8.69 7.62
CA PRO A 131 14.40 7.33 7.26
C PRO A 131 13.79 6.31 8.22
N LYS A 132 13.25 5.21 7.65
CA LYS A 132 12.68 4.10 8.42
C LYS A 132 13.59 2.89 8.34
N HIS A 133 13.73 2.15 9.43
CA HIS A 133 14.59 0.97 9.50
C HIS A 133 14.13 -0.11 8.52
N VAL A 134 12.82 -0.35 8.43
CA VAL A 134 12.20 -1.38 7.60
C VAL A 134 11.34 -0.73 6.52
N LEU A 135 11.62 -1.03 5.26
CA LEU A 135 10.78 -0.63 4.14
C LEU A 135 10.08 -1.85 3.55
N PHE A 136 8.75 -1.87 3.61
CA PHE A 136 7.95 -2.86 2.90
C PHE A 136 7.64 -2.36 1.49
N ILE A 137 7.89 -3.19 0.47
CA ILE A 137 7.65 -2.84 -0.93
C ILE A 137 6.56 -3.74 -1.51
N GLY A 138 5.40 -3.15 -1.78
CA GLY A 138 4.32 -3.75 -2.54
C GLY A 138 4.51 -3.57 -4.05
N MET A 139 3.71 -4.30 -4.84
CA MET A 139 3.82 -4.28 -6.30
C MET A 139 3.14 -3.05 -6.91
N ASN A 140 1.81 -2.97 -6.81
CA ASN A 140 1.02 -1.90 -7.40
C ASN A 140 -0.36 -1.78 -6.72
N PRO A 141 -1.11 -0.68 -6.92
CA PRO A 141 -2.42 -0.47 -6.31
C PRO A 141 -3.43 -1.59 -6.58
N GLY A 142 -4.13 -2.02 -5.54
CA GLY A 142 -5.36 -2.82 -5.67
C GLY A 142 -6.59 -1.93 -5.93
N PRO A 143 -7.62 -2.43 -6.65
CA PRO A 143 -8.78 -1.64 -7.09
C PRO A 143 -9.63 -1.08 -5.95
N TRP A 144 -9.70 -1.79 -4.82
CA TRP A 144 -10.53 -1.40 -3.66
C TRP A 144 -9.70 -0.85 -2.50
N GLY A 145 -8.39 -0.74 -2.68
CA GLY A 145 -7.44 -0.31 -1.67
C GLY A 145 -6.81 1.02 -2.05
N MET A 146 -5.55 0.99 -2.49
CA MET A 146 -4.83 2.20 -2.90
C MET A 146 -5.51 2.96 -4.06
N CYS A 147 -6.26 2.32 -4.96
CA CYS A 147 -7.06 3.05 -5.96
C CYS A 147 -8.21 3.87 -5.35
N GLN A 148 -8.61 3.58 -4.12
CA GLN A 148 -9.65 4.32 -3.41
C GLN A 148 -9.06 5.33 -2.43
N THR A 149 -7.84 5.09 -1.95
CA THR A 149 -7.30 5.81 -0.79
C THR A 149 -5.98 6.51 -1.02
N GLY A 150 -5.28 6.20 -2.11
CA GLY A 150 -3.90 6.65 -2.32
C GLY A 150 -2.87 5.98 -1.40
N VAL A 151 -3.27 5.14 -0.43
CA VAL A 151 -2.34 4.50 0.52
C VAL A 151 -2.02 3.07 0.07
N PRO A 152 -0.74 2.62 0.08
CA PRO A 152 -0.38 1.23 -0.20
C PRO A 152 -1.15 0.24 0.68
N PHE A 153 -1.67 -0.85 0.08
CA PHE A 153 -2.58 -1.78 0.76
C PHE A 153 -3.79 -1.10 1.42
N GLY A 154 -4.19 0.09 0.94
CA GLY A 154 -5.04 1.03 1.68
C GLY A 154 -6.50 0.62 1.76
N TYR A 155 -6.79 -0.39 2.57
CA TYR A 155 -8.13 -0.78 2.98
C TYR A 155 -8.79 0.38 3.75
N VAL A 156 -9.98 0.79 3.29
CA VAL A 156 -10.61 2.06 3.70
C VAL A 156 -10.69 2.24 5.23
N PRO A 157 -11.15 1.27 6.04
CA PRO A 157 -11.22 1.48 7.48
C PRO A 157 -9.84 1.58 8.15
N ALA A 158 -8.82 0.88 7.64
CA ALA A 158 -7.45 1.04 8.14
C ALA A 158 -6.95 2.47 7.90
N VAL A 159 -7.15 2.99 6.69
CA VAL A 159 -6.74 4.35 6.30
C VAL A 159 -7.51 5.41 7.07
N ARG A 160 -8.84 5.27 7.15
CA ARG A 160 -9.72 6.25 7.78
C ARG A 160 -9.67 6.18 9.30
N ASP A 161 -9.84 5.00 9.89
CA ASP A 161 -10.10 4.87 11.32
C ASP A 161 -8.82 4.65 12.13
N TRP A 162 -7.91 3.80 11.64
CA TRP A 162 -6.68 3.47 12.38
C TRP A 162 -5.54 4.43 12.10
N MET A 163 -5.32 4.79 10.83
CA MET A 163 -4.34 5.82 10.45
C MET A 163 -4.90 7.24 10.61
N GLY A 164 -6.21 7.40 10.80
CA GLY A 164 -6.84 8.70 11.00
C GLY A 164 -6.74 9.65 9.80
N LEU A 165 -6.55 9.15 8.57
CA LEU A 165 -6.35 9.98 7.39
C LEU A 165 -7.69 10.47 6.81
N ARG A 166 -7.69 11.70 6.30
CA ARG A 166 -8.83 12.37 5.66
C ARG A 166 -8.35 13.11 4.42
N GLY A 167 -9.23 13.26 3.44
CA GLY A 167 -8.93 13.97 2.20
C GLY A 167 -9.92 13.61 1.11
N THR A 168 -9.90 14.40 0.03
CA THR A 168 -10.74 14.20 -1.14
C THR A 168 -10.07 13.27 -2.14
N VAL A 169 -10.87 12.45 -2.81
CA VAL A 169 -10.44 11.57 -3.90
C VAL A 169 -11.24 11.94 -5.13
N GLN A 170 -10.54 12.33 -6.18
CA GLN A 170 -11.11 12.67 -7.48
C GLN A 170 -11.32 11.40 -8.31
N LYS A 171 -12.08 11.53 -9.40
CA LYS A 171 -12.26 10.44 -10.37
C LYS A 171 -11.02 10.31 -11.27
N PRO A 172 -10.59 9.08 -11.61
CA PRO A 172 -9.57 8.89 -12.63
C PRO A 172 -10.13 9.23 -14.01
N GLU A 173 -9.25 9.71 -14.90
CA GLU A 173 -9.56 9.77 -16.33
C GLU A 173 -9.78 8.34 -16.87
N GLY A 174 -10.80 8.18 -17.72
CA GLY A 174 -11.14 6.85 -18.26
C GLY A 174 -11.69 5.87 -17.21
N GLU A 175 -12.36 6.37 -16.17
CA GLU A 175 -13.00 5.51 -15.15
C GLU A 175 -13.89 4.45 -15.79
N LEU A 176 -13.64 3.18 -15.46
CA LEU A 176 -14.52 2.08 -15.82
C LEU A 176 -15.68 2.02 -14.83
N SER A 177 -16.91 1.93 -15.32
CA SER A 177 -18.11 1.75 -14.49
C SER A 177 -18.05 0.51 -13.59
N VAL A 178 -17.33 -0.53 -14.01
CA VAL A 178 -17.09 -1.76 -13.22
C VAL A 178 -15.98 -1.62 -12.17
N ARG A 179 -15.24 -0.49 -12.18
CA ARG A 179 -14.18 -0.12 -11.24
C ARG A 179 -14.32 1.35 -10.81
N PRO A 180 -15.42 1.71 -10.14
CA PRO A 180 -15.60 3.07 -9.65
C PRO A 180 -14.59 3.39 -8.54
N VAL A 181 -14.15 4.64 -8.51
CA VAL A 181 -13.39 5.26 -7.43
C VAL A 181 -14.34 6.10 -6.59
N GLU A 182 -14.61 5.64 -5.38
CA GLU A 182 -15.56 6.25 -4.42
C GLU A 182 -14.85 6.87 -3.22
N GLY A 183 -13.51 6.82 -3.20
CA GLY A 183 -12.72 7.36 -2.11
C GLY A 183 -12.89 6.58 -0.81
N LEU A 184 -12.88 7.31 0.31
CA LEU A 184 -13.17 6.76 1.65
C LEU A 184 -14.63 6.32 1.85
N SER A 185 -15.50 6.51 0.85
CA SER A 185 -16.88 5.99 0.86
C SER A 185 -17.00 4.59 0.24
N CYS A 186 -15.93 4.06 -0.37
CA CYS A 186 -15.93 2.72 -0.97
C CYS A 186 -16.25 1.66 0.08
N THR A 187 -17.32 0.90 -0.15
CA THR A 187 -17.80 -0.18 0.74
C THR A 187 -17.22 -1.55 0.41
N ARG A 188 -16.52 -1.66 -0.73
CA ARG A 188 -15.91 -2.91 -1.16
C ARG A 188 -14.67 -3.20 -0.34
N GLU A 189 -14.55 -4.45 0.11
CA GLU A 189 -13.38 -4.87 0.86
C GLU A 189 -12.19 -5.18 -0.04
N GLU A 190 -11.04 -4.60 0.30
CA GLU A 190 -9.75 -4.98 -0.26
C GLU A 190 -9.09 -6.02 0.65
N GLN A 191 -9.20 -7.29 0.28
CA GLN A 191 -8.81 -8.41 1.13
C GLN A 191 -7.31 -8.42 1.48
N SER A 192 -6.45 -7.98 0.56
CA SER A 192 -4.99 -7.96 0.79
C SER A 192 -4.64 -6.93 1.86
N GLY A 193 -5.24 -5.75 1.79
CA GLY A 193 -5.08 -4.63 2.71
C GLY A 193 -5.75 -4.84 4.05
N LYS A 194 -6.91 -5.49 4.07
CA LYS A 194 -7.57 -5.94 5.31
C LYS A 194 -6.66 -6.90 6.09
N ARG A 195 -6.08 -7.89 5.41
CA ARG A 195 -5.10 -8.80 6.02
C ARG A 195 -3.84 -8.06 6.47
N TRP A 196 -3.28 -7.24 5.58
CA TRP A 196 -2.04 -6.50 5.81
C TRP A 196 -2.14 -5.56 7.01
N TRP A 197 -3.04 -4.56 6.95
CA TRP A 197 -3.17 -3.58 8.02
C TRP A 197 -3.83 -4.16 9.28
N GLY A 198 -4.68 -5.18 9.15
CA GLY A 198 -5.24 -5.88 10.31
C GLY A 198 -4.15 -6.58 11.14
N LEU A 199 -3.17 -7.22 10.49
CA LEU A 199 -2.02 -7.81 11.19
C LEU A 199 -1.20 -6.73 11.92
N PHE A 200 -0.91 -5.61 11.27
CA PHE A 200 -0.10 -4.56 11.92
C PHE A 200 -0.88 -3.77 12.99
N GLU A 201 -2.21 -3.66 12.87
CA GLU A 201 -3.08 -3.20 13.95
C GLU A 201 -2.95 -4.13 15.17
N GLU A 202 -3.05 -5.45 14.98
CA GLU A 202 -2.89 -6.43 16.05
C GLU A 202 -1.51 -6.35 16.71
N LEU A 203 -0.44 -6.25 15.92
CA LEU A 203 0.93 -6.30 16.41
C LEU A 203 1.39 -4.99 17.07
N CYS A 204 0.93 -3.85 16.57
CA CYS A 204 1.46 -2.54 16.96
C CYS A 204 0.47 -1.74 17.83
N GLY A 205 -0.82 -2.07 17.80
CA GLY A 205 -1.89 -1.32 18.47
C GLY A 205 -2.24 -0.03 17.71
N SER A 206 -1.28 0.89 17.55
CA SER A 206 -1.46 2.15 16.82
C SER A 206 -0.66 2.21 15.52
N ALA A 207 -1.11 3.07 14.58
CA ALA A 207 -0.39 3.33 13.35
C ALA A 207 0.99 3.96 13.63
N GLU A 208 1.06 4.88 14.60
CA GLU A 208 2.30 5.54 15.01
C GLU A 208 3.37 4.53 15.49
N ALA A 209 2.96 3.48 16.21
CA ALA A 209 3.88 2.44 16.66
C ALA A 209 4.49 1.67 15.48
N PHE A 210 3.71 1.37 14.43
CA PHE A 210 4.21 0.76 13.20
C PHE A 210 5.14 1.72 12.44
N PHE A 211 4.68 2.96 12.20
CA PHE A 211 5.40 3.92 11.37
C PHE A 211 6.62 4.54 12.03
N ARG A 212 6.86 4.29 13.33
CA ARG A 212 8.11 4.66 14.02
C ARG A 212 9.33 4.06 13.34
N CYS A 213 9.28 2.78 12.96
CA CYS A 213 10.42 2.07 12.36
C CYS A 213 10.13 1.54 10.96
N CYS A 214 8.87 1.54 10.52
CA CYS A 214 8.46 0.93 9.26
C CYS A 214 7.82 1.95 8.30
N PHE A 215 7.93 1.70 7.00
CA PHE A 215 7.13 2.39 5.97
C PHE A 215 6.68 1.40 4.90
N VAL A 216 5.61 1.72 4.18
CA VAL A 216 5.11 0.89 3.08
C VAL A 216 5.08 1.72 1.80
N TYR A 217 5.67 1.17 0.75
CA TYR A 217 5.85 1.81 -0.55
C TYR A 217 5.40 0.86 -1.67
N ASN A 218 4.91 1.38 -2.79
CA ASN A 218 4.60 0.55 -3.96
C ASN A 218 5.62 0.81 -5.07
N LEU A 219 6.17 -0.27 -5.64
CA LEU A 219 7.11 -0.21 -6.76
C LEU A 219 6.51 0.51 -7.98
N CYS A 220 5.25 0.24 -8.29
CA CYS A 220 4.52 0.89 -9.38
C CYS A 220 3.29 1.59 -8.83
N PRO A 221 3.13 2.92 -8.99
CA PRO A 221 1.95 3.63 -8.51
C PRO A 221 0.70 3.42 -9.38
N LEU A 222 0.81 2.80 -10.56
CA LEU A 222 -0.31 2.66 -11.49
C LEU A 222 -1.07 1.33 -11.32
N ALA A 223 -2.39 1.37 -11.53
CA ALA A 223 -3.22 0.19 -11.70
C ALA A 223 -3.72 0.06 -13.13
N PHE A 224 -3.72 -1.16 -13.66
CA PHE A 224 -4.15 -1.45 -15.03
C PHE A 224 -5.35 -2.38 -15.01
N PHE A 225 -6.36 -2.08 -15.83
CA PHE A 225 -7.60 -2.85 -15.89
C PHE A 225 -7.94 -3.27 -17.30
N HIS A 226 -8.35 -4.52 -17.45
CA HIS A 226 -9.08 -4.98 -18.62
C HIS A 226 -10.50 -4.37 -18.62
N LYS A 227 -11.16 -4.29 -19.79
CA LYS A 227 -12.53 -3.76 -19.93
C LYS A 227 -13.57 -4.40 -19.00
N SER A 228 -13.35 -5.66 -18.59
CA SER A 228 -14.19 -6.37 -17.63
C SER A 228 -13.93 -5.97 -16.16
N GLY A 229 -13.01 -5.04 -15.91
CA GLY A 229 -12.51 -4.67 -14.59
C GLY A 229 -11.47 -5.63 -14.03
N ARG A 230 -11.13 -6.74 -14.71
CA ARG A 230 -10.06 -7.64 -14.24
C ARG A 230 -8.75 -6.86 -14.11
N ASN A 231 -8.12 -6.96 -12.94
CA ASN A 231 -6.81 -6.36 -12.69
C ASN A 231 -5.75 -7.01 -13.59
N ILE A 232 -4.89 -6.20 -14.19
CA ILE A 232 -3.69 -6.60 -14.90
C ILE A 232 -2.50 -6.08 -14.09
N THR A 233 -1.71 -6.99 -13.53
CA THR A 233 -0.52 -6.58 -12.76
C THR A 233 0.63 -6.20 -13.71
N PRO A 234 1.64 -5.44 -13.23
CA PRO A 234 2.85 -5.18 -14.02
C PRO A 234 3.52 -6.46 -14.57
N SER A 235 3.43 -7.58 -13.84
CA SER A 235 3.97 -8.87 -14.29
C SER A 235 3.16 -9.53 -15.41
N GLU A 236 1.86 -9.23 -15.49
CA GLU A 236 0.90 -9.77 -16.47
C GLU A 236 0.82 -8.94 -17.77
N LEU A 237 1.42 -7.75 -17.80
CA LEU A 237 1.52 -6.95 -19.02
C LEU A 237 2.29 -7.70 -20.12
N LYS A 238 1.92 -7.45 -21.37
CA LYS A 238 2.52 -8.09 -22.56
C LYS A 238 3.33 -7.09 -23.38
N GLY A 239 4.16 -7.62 -24.27
CA GLY A 239 4.96 -6.83 -25.22
C GLY A 239 5.97 -5.90 -24.54
N ASN A 240 6.34 -4.83 -25.25
CA ASN A 240 7.37 -3.89 -24.83
C ASN A 240 7.01 -3.15 -23.54
N ALA A 241 5.72 -2.86 -23.32
CA ALA A 241 5.23 -2.16 -22.15
C ALA A 241 5.68 -2.79 -20.82
N LYS A 242 5.74 -4.14 -20.75
CA LYS A 242 6.22 -4.84 -19.55
C LYS A 242 7.66 -4.49 -19.22
N GLY A 243 8.55 -4.49 -20.22
CA GLY A 243 9.96 -4.18 -20.04
C GLY A 243 10.17 -2.70 -19.70
N GLU A 244 9.46 -1.81 -20.38
CA GLU A 244 9.54 -0.36 -20.16
C GLU A 244 9.06 0.05 -18.77
N ILE A 245 7.86 -0.40 -18.35
CA ILE A 245 7.31 -0.12 -17.02
C ILE A 245 8.25 -0.66 -15.94
N GLN A 246 8.79 -1.85 -16.14
CA GLN A 246 9.73 -2.44 -15.19
C GLN A 246 11.00 -1.59 -15.07
N ALA A 247 11.62 -1.21 -16.19
CA ALA A 247 12.85 -0.42 -16.18
C ALA A 247 12.65 0.96 -15.53
N ILE A 248 11.54 1.63 -15.85
CA ILE A 248 11.18 2.93 -15.27
C ILE A 248 10.96 2.80 -13.76
N ALA A 249 10.22 1.78 -13.32
CA ALA A 249 9.95 1.54 -11.90
C ALA A 249 11.22 1.18 -11.12
N GLU A 250 12.10 0.34 -11.68
CA GLU A 250 13.39 -0.01 -11.07
C GLU A 250 14.31 1.22 -10.94
N GLN A 251 14.35 2.09 -11.95
CA GLN A 251 15.13 3.33 -11.89
C GLN A 251 14.66 4.23 -10.75
N HIS A 252 13.35 4.53 -10.68
CA HIS A 252 12.82 5.41 -9.65
C HIS A 252 12.84 4.76 -8.26
N LEU A 253 12.75 3.43 -8.16
CA LEU A 253 12.97 2.74 -6.89
C LEU A 253 14.41 2.96 -6.40
N ALA A 254 15.41 2.88 -7.27
CA ALA A 254 16.79 3.17 -6.88
C ALA A 254 16.95 4.62 -6.38
N GLU A 255 16.34 5.59 -7.06
CA GLU A 255 16.29 6.99 -6.60
C GLU A 255 15.59 7.13 -5.24
N ALA A 256 14.44 6.48 -5.07
CA ALA A 256 13.69 6.52 -3.81
C ALA A 256 14.50 5.90 -2.65
N LEU A 257 15.21 4.79 -2.89
CA LEU A 257 16.03 4.12 -1.87
C LEU A 257 17.23 4.95 -1.42
N GLN A 258 17.76 5.85 -2.26
CA GLN A 258 18.79 6.82 -1.85
C GLN A 258 18.27 7.83 -0.83
N VAL A 259 16.96 8.15 -0.87
CA VAL A 259 16.32 9.04 0.10
C VAL A 259 15.81 8.26 1.32
N LEU A 260 15.11 7.15 1.09
CA LEU A 260 14.48 6.31 2.11
C LEU A 260 15.49 5.65 3.05
N GLN A 261 16.68 5.31 2.53
CA GLN A 261 17.81 4.73 3.27
C GLN A 261 17.45 3.63 4.30
N PRO A 262 16.62 2.63 3.95
CA PRO A 262 16.26 1.59 4.89
C PRO A 262 17.47 0.69 5.20
N LYS A 263 17.43 0.02 6.36
CA LYS A 263 18.39 -1.04 6.72
C LYS A 263 17.88 -2.43 6.32
N ILE A 264 16.56 -2.57 6.24
CA ILE A 264 15.89 -3.80 5.85
C ILE A 264 14.85 -3.47 4.78
N ILE A 265 14.93 -4.16 3.63
CA ILE A 265 13.88 -4.14 2.62
C ILE A 265 13.12 -5.47 2.69
N ILE A 266 11.81 -5.38 2.85
CA ILE A 266 10.91 -6.54 2.83
C ILE A 266 10.04 -6.44 1.59
N SER A 267 10.35 -7.26 0.59
CA SER A 267 9.54 -7.39 -0.62
C SER A 267 8.26 -8.16 -0.31
N VAL A 268 7.11 -7.61 -0.70
CA VAL A 268 5.80 -8.24 -0.50
C VAL A 268 5.44 -9.04 -1.74
N GLY A 269 5.96 -10.27 -1.80
CA GLY A 269 5.79 -11.19 -2.92
C GLY A 269 7.02 -11.27 -3.85
N ARG A 270 7.06 -12.34 -4.64
CA ARG A 270 8.22 -12.69 -5.48
C ARG A 270 8.52 -11.68 -6.58
N TYR A 271 7.48 -11.08 -7.18
CA TYR A 271 7.70 -10.06 -8.21
C TYR A 271 8.54 -8.90 -7.66
N THR A 272 8.16 -8.32 -6.52
CA THR A 272 8.93 -7.23 -5.89
C THR A 272 10.33 -7.66 -5.48
N GLU A 273 10.48 -8.89 -4.99
CA GLU A 273 11.80 -9.44 -4.61
C GLU A 273 12.73 -9.53 -5.82
N ASP A 274 12.22 -10.00 -6.96
CA ASP A 274 13.00 -10.10 -8.19
C ASP A 274 13.45 -8.73 -8.70
N ARG A 275 12.66 -7.67 -8.47
CA ARG A 275 13.01 -6.29 -8.85
C ARG A 275 14.08 -5.72 -7.93
N VAL A 276 13.98 -5.94 -6.62
CA VAL A 276 15.04 -5.58 -5.66
C VAL A 276 16.35 -6.33 -5.98
N LYS A 277 16.27 -7.62 -6.30
CA LYS A 277 17.43 -8.43 -6.74
C LYS A 277 18.06 -7.89 -8.03
N THR A 278 17.27 -7.38 -8.97
CA THR A 278 17.80 -6.72 -10.17
C THR A 278 18.65 -5.50 -9.79
N LEU A 279 18.19 -4.66 -8.86
CA LEU A 279 18.96 -3.49 -8.41
C LEU A 279 20.29 -3.86 -7.76
N ILE A 280 20.32 -4.93 -6.98
CA ILE A 280 21.57 -5.48 -6.42
C ILE A 280 22.51 -5.93 -7.54
N LYS A 281 22.02 -6.72 -8.49
CA LYS A 281 22.83 -7.19 -9.64
C LYS A 281 23.39 -6.05 -10.49
N GLN A 282 22.67 -4.92 -10.54
CA GLN A 282 23.08 -3.70 -11.24
C GLN A 282 23.98 -2.78 -10.40
N ASN A 283 24.39 -3.18 -9.18
CA ASN A 283 25.13 -2.36 -8.22
C ASN A 283 24.43 -1.03 -7.87
N LYS A 284 23.10 -0.97 -8.00
CA LYS A 284 22.27 0.18 -7.59
C LYS A 284 21.82 0.09 -6.13
N LEU A 285 21.98 -1.08 -5.53
CA LEU A 285 21.67 -1.34 -4.12
C LEU A 285 22.81 -2.15 -3.50
N ASP A 286 23.39 -1.66 -2.41
CA ASP A 286 24.45 -2.34 -1.68
C ASP A 286 23.88 -3.44 -0.77
N ALA A 287 24.03 -4.70 -1.20
CA ALA A 287 23.58 -5.87 -0.45
C ALA A 287 24.40 -6.17 0.80
N THR A 288 25.56 -5.52 1.00
CA THR A 288 26.33 -5.61 2.24
C THR A 288 25.80 -4.67 3.32
N ALA A 289 25.21 -3.55 2.90
CA ALA A 289 24.65 -2.54 3.80
C ALA A 289 23.15 -2.74 4.09
N ILE A 290 22.41 -3.40 3.19
CA ILE A 290 20.94 -3.53 3.27
C ILE A 290 20.53 -5.00 3.25
N ARG A 291 19.87 -5.43 4.32
CA ARG A 291 19.28 -6.78 4.41
C ARG A 291 18.01 -6.84 3.57
N THR A 292 17.95 -7.75 2.60
CA THR A 292 16.74 -7.96 1.78
C THR A 292 16.03 -9.25 2.15
N LEU A 293 14.72 -9.18 2.37
CA LEU A 293 13.85 -10.29 2.71
C LEU A 293 12.61 -10.30 1.80
N CYS A 294 11.88 -11.41 1.78
CA CYS A 294 10.61 -11.51 1.07
C CYS A 294 9.55 -12.19 1.93
N ILE A 295 8.45 -11.48 2.17
CA ILE A 295 7.25 -12.04 2.81
C ILE A 295 6.25 -12.48 1.73
N ALA A 296 5.44 -13.50 2.03
CA ALA A 296 4.35 -13.90 1.15
C ALA A 296 3.35 -12.74 0.96
N HIS A 297 2.82 -12.57 -0.25
CA HIS A 297 1.83 -11.54 -0.53
C HIS A 297 0.47 -11.88 0.11
N PRO A 298 -0.27 -10.92 0.72
CA PRO A 298 -1.52 -11.18 1.44
C PRO A 298 -2.73 -11.56 0.56
N SER A 299 -2.64 -11.40 -0.76
CA SER A 299 -3.75 -11.66 -1.68
C SER A 299 -4.28 -13.09 -1.58
N PRO A 300 -5.62 -13.29 -1.57
CA PRO A 300 -6.22 -14.62 -1.70
C PRO A 300 -5.88 -15.33 -3.02
N ARG A 301 -5.45 -14.60 -4.05
CA ARG A 301 -5.03 -15.18 -5.34
C ARG A 301 -3.63 -15.78 -5.30
N SER A 302 -2.85 -15.52 -4.25
CA SER A 302 -1.54 -16.13 -4.07
C SER A 302 -1.70 -17.63 -3.75
N LEU A 303 -0.90 -18.47 -4.42
CA LEU A 303 -0.95 -19.92 -4.26
C LEU A 303 -0.72 -20.31 -2.79
N ASN A 304 -1.51 -21.27 -2.27
CA ASN A 304 -1.42 -21.81 -0.92
C ASN A 304 -1.50 -20.76 0.22
N ASN A 305 -2.16 -19.63 -0.05
CA ASN A 305 -2.26 -18.51 0.89
C ASN A 305 -3.50 -18.57 1.81
N THR A 306 -3.72 -19.74 2.41
CA THR A 306 -4.62 -19.92 3.56
C THR A 306 -3.91 -19.47 4.83
N ASN A 307 -4.63 -18.84 5.77
CA ASN A 307 -4.10 -18.38 7.06
C ASN A 307 -2.86 -17.48 6.94
N TRP A 308 -2.96 -16.45 6.08
CA TRP A 308 -1.84 -15.54 5.80
C TRP A 308 -1.35 -14.84 7.07
N ASN A 309 -2.26 -14.39 7.94
CA ASN A 309 -1.90 -13.59 9.12
C ASN A 309 -0.98 -14.37 10.08
N GLU A 310 -1.29 -15.63 10.38
CA GLU A 310 -0.49 -16.49 11.25
C GLU A 310 0.86 -16.81 10.63
N LYS A 311 0.88 -17.13 9.33
CA LYS A 311 2.12 -17.38 8.58
C LYS A 311 2.99 -16.13 8.54
N ALA A 312 2.40 -14.96 8.30
CA ALA A 312 3.10 -13.69 8.27
C ALA A 312 3.66 -13.31 9.65
N LYS A 313 2.88 -13.48 10.72
CA LYS A 313 3.32 -13.24 12.10
C LYS A 313 4.52 -14.12 12.47
N ARG A 314 4.43 -15.43 12.22
CA ARG A 314 5.54 -16.36 12.42
C ARG A 314 6.76 -15.98 11.59
N TRP A 315 6.56 -15.63 10.32
CA TRP A 315 7.65 -15.20 9.45
C TRP A 315 8.34 -13.94 9.98
N LEU A 316 7.59 -12.96 10.51
CA LEU A 316 8.15 -11.74 11.11
C LEU A 316 8.97 -12.05 12.38
N GLU A 317 8.54 -13.02 13.18
CA GLU A 317 9.29 -13.53 14.34
C GLU A 317 10.60 -14.20 13.91
N GLU A 318 10.52 -15.20 13.02
CA GLU A 318 11.66 -15.98 12.53
C GLU A 318 12.72 -15.11 11.82
N ASN A 319 12.30 -14.00 11.21
CA ASN A 319 13.20 -13.09 10.50
C ASN A 319 13.70 -11.91 11.36
N GLY A 320 13.34 -11.85 12.64
CA GLY A 320 13.82 -10.82 13.57
C GLY A 320 13.24 -9.43 13.30
N ILE A 321 11.99 -9.35 12.82
CA ILE A 321 11.32 -8.07 12.50
C ILE A 321 10.51 -7.53 13.68
N MET A 322 10.08 -8.40 14.60
CA MET A 322 9.25 -8.00 15.75
C MET A 322 9.80 -6.85 16.61
N PRO A 323 11.13 -6.70 16.83
CA PRO A 323 11.66 -5.55 17.57
C PRO A 323 11.34 -4.18 16.95
N PHE A 324 11.08 -4.13 15.63
CA PHE A 324 10.70 -2.90 14.92
C PHE A 324 9.19 -2.62 14.97
N LEU A 325 8.38 -3.60 15.39
CA LEU A 325 6.91 -3.53 15.39
C LEU A 325 6.34 -3.37 16.80
N LYS A 326 6.94 -4.01 17.80
CA LYS A 326 6.48 -3.92 19.18
C LYS A 326 6.92 -2.60 19.82
N HIS A 327 6.06 -2.04 20.66
CA HIS A 327 6.52 -1.11 21.67
C HIS A 327 7.29 -1.91 22.71
N THR A 328 8.59 -1.68 22.89
CA THR A 328 9.18 -1.96 24.19
C THR A 328 8.52 -0.98 25.15
N SER A 329 7.52 -1.45 25.88
CA SER A 329 7.27 -0.90 27.20
C SER A 329 8.57 -1.10 27.96
N SER A 330 9.32 -0.04 28.19
CA SER A 330 10.32 -0.03 29.24
C SER A 330 9.65 -0.55 30.51
N GLN A 331 10.34 -1.46 31.19
CA GLN A 331 9.89 -2.26 32.34
C GLN A 331 9.11 -1.48 33.39
#